data_AF-A0A661TVH9-F1
#
_entry.id   AF-A0A661TVH9-F1
#
_cell.length_a   1.000
_cell.length_b   1.000
_cell.length_c   1.000
_cell.angle_alpha   90.00
_cell.angle_beta   90.00
_cell.angle_gamma   90.00
#
_symmetry.space_group_name_H-M   'P 1'
#
loop_
_entity.id
_entity.type
_entity.pdbx_description
1 polymer ?
#
loop_
_entity_poly.entity_id
_entity_poly.type
_entity_poly.pdbx_seq_one_letter_code
_entity_poly.pdbx_strand_id
1 'polypeptide(L)'
;DDDGIVHVRPFVFCPTRGIEERSKRDRAPYDVWCRDGFMIPIGGEVMDYDQIAVYLRDSLADMGIVVEQVHYDRWKINDFQAACDRQSALTDAEFIPVGQGFKDMGVRCDCLLNNMLESKIKHGGHPLLTMAASNAIAVRDPAGSVKLDKSKSTRRIDPLVGMVQAVYPLLDGEGDGQMEIELWIG
;
A
#
# COMPACT_ATOMS: atom_id res chain seq x y z
N ASP A 1 4.02 15.48 9.74
CA ASP A 1 4.64 16.04 10.96
C ASP A 1 4.33 17.53 10.97
N ASP A 2 4.91 18.31 11.87
CA ASP A 2 4.63 19.75 11.98
C ASP A 2 5.05 20.54 10.72
N ASP A 3 5.92 19.97 9.89
CA ASP A 3 6.38 20.54 8.61
C ASP A 3 5.48 20.13 7.43
N GLY A 4 4.37 19.42 7.68
CA GLY A 4 3.48 18.91 6.64
C GLY A 4 4.05 17.72 5.86
N ILE A 5 5.11 17.06 6.35
CA ILE A 5 5.66 15.87 5.73
C ILE A 5 4.84 14.64 6.14
N VAL A 6 4.43 13.86 5.16
CA VAL A 6 3.75 12.58 5.37
C VAL A 6 4.77 11.46 5.49
N HIS A 7 4.71 10.73 6.59
CA HIS A 7 5.56 9.57 6.85
C HIS A 7 4.80 8.30 6.53
N VAL A 8 5.40 7.41 5.73
CA VAL A 8 4.79 6.16 5.29
C VAL A 8 5.51 4.99 5.93
N ARG A 9 4.74 4.14 6.63
CA ARG A 9 5.22 2.87 7.19
C ARG A 9 4.41 1.70 6.61
N PRO A 10 4.98 0.96 5.65
CA PRO A 10 4.30 -0.20 5.08
C PRO A 10 4.22 -1.37 6.06
N PHE A 11 3.04 -2.00 6.12
CA PHE A 11 2.87 -3.35 6.66
C PHE A 11 2.52 -4.28 5.51
N VAL A 12 3.47 -5.12 5.10
CA VAL A 12 3.31 -6.00 3.94
C VAL A 12 3.22 -7.43 4.46
N PHE A 13 2.10 -8.10 4.22
CA PHE A 13 1.85 -9.45 4.72
C PHE A 13 1.97 -10.50 3.60
N CYS A 14 2.41 -11.70 3.95
CA CYS A 14 2.42 -12.83 3.02
C CYS A 14 2.09 -14.17 3.72
N PRO A 15 1.61 -15.20 3.01
CA PRO A 15 1.41 -16.52 3.60
C PRO A 15 2.74 -17.11 4.10
N THR A 16 2.75 -17.75 5.28
CA THR A 16 3.98 -18.38 5.81
C THR A 16 4.50 -19.51 4.91
N ARG A 17 3.63 -20.28 4.26
CA ARG A 17 4.03 -21.37 3.39
C ARG A 17 4.37 -20.88 1.98
N GLY A 18 5.42 -21.43 1.38
CA GLY A 18 5.78 -21.17 -0.02
C GLY A 18 6.66 -19.94 -0.26
N ILE A 19 7.29 -19.39 0.78
CA ILE A 19 8.10 -18.15 0.66
C ILE A 19 9.29 -18.37 -0.29
N GLU A 20 10.01 -19.48 -0.17
CA GLU A 20 11.17 -19.78 -1.02
C GLU A 20 10.79 -19.97 -2.49
N GLU A 21 9.70 -20.70 -2.76
CA GLU A 21 9.22 -20.95 -4.11
C GLU A 21 8.75 -19.65 -4.77
N ARG A 22 8.06 -18.80 -4.01
CA ARG A 22 7.67 -17.46 -4.48
C ARG A 22 8.89 -16.57 -4.72
N SER A 23 9.91 -16.65 -3.87
CA SER A 23 11.17 -15.90 -4.06
C SER A 23 11.83 -16.26 -5.38
N LYS A 24 11.93 -17.57 -5.68
CA LYS A 24 12.52 -18.09 -6.93
C LYS A 24 11.68 -17.70 -8.15
N ARG A 25 10.36 -17.86 -8.07
CA ARG A 25 9.43 -17.56 -9.17
C ARG A 25 9.42 -16.07 -9.51
N ASP A 26 9.31 -15.21 -8.50
CA ASP A 26 9.17 -13.76 -8.69
C ASP A 26 10.55 -13.08 -8.82
N ARG A 27 11.65 -13.83 -8.62
CA ARG A 27 13.04 -13.35 -8.57
C ARG A 27 13.21 -12.17 -7.61
N ALA A 28 12.60 -12.31 -6.44
CA ALA A 28 12.61 -11.32 -5.36
C ALA A 28 12.99 -11.99 -4.04
N PRO A 29 13.77 -11.34 -3.16
CA PRO A 29 14.30 -11.95 -1.95
C PRO A 29 13.27 -11.91 -0.80
N TYR A 30 12.14 -12.59 -0.96
CA TYR A 30 11.05 -12.59 0.03
C TYR A 30 11.47 -13.23 1.35
N ASP A 31 12.30 -14.27 1.30
CA ASP A 31 12.90 -14.92 2.47
C ASP A 31 13.74 -13.93 3.30
N VAL A 32 14.58 -13.13 2.64
CA VAL A 32 15.39 -12.07 3.26
C VAL A 32 14.47 -11.01 3.87
N TRP A 33 13.46 -10.54 3.14
CA TRP A 33 12.53 -9.53 3.65
C TRP A 33 11.69 -10.02 4.82
N CYS A 34 11.35 -11.31 4.87
CA CYS A 34 10.70 -11.89 6.05
C CYS A 34 11.65 -11.95 7.24
N ARG A 35 12.88 -12.40 7.04
CA ARG A 35 13.89 -12.44 8.11
C ARG A 35 14.20 -11.06 8.67
N ASP A 36 14.27 -10.06 7.79
CA ASP A 36 14.66 -8.70 8.15
C ASP A 36 13.45 -7.83 8.60
N GLY A 37 12.24 -8.40 8.64
CA GLY A 37 11.03 -7.74 9.14
C GLY A 37 10.33 -6.78 8.18
N PHE A 38 10.75 -6.71 6.91
CA PHE A 38 10.09 -5.90 5.87
C PHE A 38 8.82 -6.55 5.30
N MET A 39 8.66 -7.87 5.50
CA MET A 39 7.47 -8.61 5.09
C MET A 39 7.06 -9.59 6.18
N ILE A 40 5.79 -9.57 6.55
CA ILE A 40 5.29 -10.25 7.75
C ILE A 40 4.61 -11.56 7.32
N PRO A 41 5.22 -12.71 7.62
CA PRO A 41 4.63 -14.01 7.29
C PRO A 41 3.49 -14.33 8.27
N ILE A 42 2.28 -14.51 7.75
CA ILE A 42 1.06 -14.81 8.53
C ILE A 42 0.32 -16.02 7.96
N GLY A 43 -0.41 -16.74 8.83
CA GLY A 43 -1.27 -17.84 8.43
C GLY A 43 -0.47 -19.07 8.00
N GLY A 44 -0.84 -19.65 6.85
CA GLY A 44 -0.31 -20.92 6.36
C GLY A 44 -0.18 -20.93 4.84
N GLU A 45 -0.99 -21.77 4.19
CA GLU A 45 -1.16 -21.78 2.73
C GLU A 45 -1.83 -20.51 2.20
N VAL A 46 -2.73 -19.94 3.01
CA VAL A 46 -3.49 -18.73 2.72
C VAL A 46 -3.32 -17.72 3.85
N MET A 47 -3.68 -16.46 3.55
CA MET A 47 -3.72 -15.39 4.54
C MET A 47 -4.78 -15.67 5.62
N ASP A 48 -4.45 -15.32 6.85
CA ASP A 48 -5.36 -15.35 7.99
C ASP A 48 -5.65 -13.90 8.42
N TYR A 49 -6.88 -13.43 8.19
CA TYR A 49 -7.25 -12.05 8.47
C TYR A 49 -7.37 -11.75 9.97
N ASP A 50 -7.67 -12.74 10.82
CA ASP A 50 -7.68 -12.54 12.27
C ASP A 50 -6.25 -12.27 12.76
N GLN A 51 -5.26 -13.01 12.27
CA GLN A 51 -3.86 -12.74 12.57
C GLN A 51 -3.39 -11.38 12.06
N ILE A 52 -3.83 -10.95 10.86
CA ILE A 52 -3.51 -9.61 10.36
C ILE A 52 -4.12 -8.53 11.27
N ALA A 53 -5.39 -8.68 11.64
CA ALA A 53 -6.09 -7.73 12.51
C ALA A 53 -5.40 -7.61 13.88
N VAL A 54 -5.05 -8.74 14.51
CA VAL A 54 -4.29 -8.78 15.77
C VAL A 54 -2.93 -8.09 15.60
N TYR A 55 -2.17 -8.43 14.55
CA TYR A 55 -0.86 -7.84 14.29
C TYR A 55 -0.94 -6.33 14.16
N LEU A 56 -1.91 -5.82 13.38
CA LEU A 56 -2.11 -4.39 13.18
C LEU A 56 -2.49 -3.70 14.49
N ARG A 57 -3.46 -4.23 15.24
CA ARG A 57 -3.87 -3.68 16.54
C ARG A 57 -2.68 -3.52 17.48
N ASP A 58 -1.92 -4.60 17.67
CA ASP A 58 -0.82 -4.62 18.63
C ASP A 58 0.34 -3.72 18.16
N SER A 59 0.73 -3.82 16.89
CA SER A 59 1.81 -3.00 16.32
C SER A 59 1.48 -1.50 16.34
N LEU A 60 0.24 -1.12 16.00
CA LEU A 60 -0.19 0.27 16.00
C LEU A 60 -0.27 0.84 17.42
N ALA A 61 -0.77 0.04 18.37
CA ALA A 61 -0.79 0.41 19.78
C ALA A 61 0.62 0.62 20.35
N ASP A 62 1.57 -0.28 20.05
CA ASP A 62 2.97 -0.15 20.46
C ASP A 62 3.64 1.11 19.92
N MET A 63 3.21 1.57 18.74
CA MET A 63 3.70 2.82 18.14
C MET A 63 2.91 4.06 18.61
N GLY A 64 1.85 3.91 19.39
CA GLY A 64 0.97 5.01 19.79
C GLY A 64 0.19 5.62 18.62
N ILE A 65 -0.07 4.85 17.56
CA ILE A 65 -0.78 5.32 16.36
C ILE A 65 -2.26 4.95 16.48
N VAL A 66 -3.13 5.97 16.42
CA VAL A 66 -4.57 5.81 16.24
C VAL A 66 -4.87 5.94 14.75
N VAL A 67 -5.59 4.98 14.18
CA VAL A 67 -5.95 4.99 12.77
C VAL A 67 -7.33 5.61 12.63
N GLU A 68 -7.42 6.75 11.95
CA GLU A 68 -8.69 7.44 11.71
C GLU A 68 -9.41 6.94 10.47
N GLN A 69 -8.67 6.56 9.42
CA GLN A 69 -9.23 6.16 8.13
C GLN A 69 -8.48 4.96 7.54
N VAL A 70 -9.24 4.03 6.96
CA VAL A 70 -8.73 2.89 6.20
C VAL A 70 -9.29 2.99 4.79
N HIS A 71 -8.42 3.39 3.85
CA HIS A 71 -8.75 3.37 2.42
C HIS A 71 -8.46 2.00 1.82
N TYR A 72 -9.44 1.39 1.17
CA TYR A 72 -9.31 0.00 0.70
C TYR A 72 -9.87 -0.23 -0.71
N ASP A 73 -9.35 -1.27 -1.37
CA ASP A 73 -9.99 -1.87 -2.55
C ASP A 73 -11.17 -2.76 -2.12
N ARG A 74 -12.31 -2.61 -2.79
CA ARG A 74 -13.60 -3.22 -2.41
C ARG A 74 -13.59 -4.74 -2.47
N TRP A 75 -12.64 -5.34 -3.18
CA TRP A 75 -12.60 -6.79 -3.33
C TRP A 75 -12.16 -7.49 -2.04
N LYS A 76 -13.02 -8.37 -1.50
CA LYS A 76 -12.80 -9.18 -0.29
C LYS A 76 -12.57 -8.39 1.01
N ILE A 77 -12.93 -7.11 1.06
CA ILE A 77 -12.80 -6.30 2.29
C ILE A 77 -13.64 -6.83 3.45
N ASN A 78 -14.82 -7.42 3.17
CA ASN A 78 -15.76 -7.88 4.19
C ASN A 78 -15.13 -8.91 5.14
N ASP A 79 -14.26 -9.79 4.62
CA ASP A 79 -13.59 -10.81 5.42
C ASP A 79 -12.61 -10.16 6.42
N PHE A 80 -11.92 -9.11 5.98
CA PHE A 80 -11.00 -8.35 6.82
C PHE A 80 -11.73 -7.47 7.84
N GLN A 81 -12.81 -6.78 7.45
CA GLN A 81 -13.64 -6.02 8.40
C GLN A 81 -14.21 -6.93 9.48
N ALA A 82 -14.74 -8.09 9.12
CA ALA A 82 -15.25 -9.05 10.09
C ALA A 82 -14.14 -9.56 11.04
N ALA A 83 -12.89 -9.67 10.56
CA ALA A 83 -11.75 -10.00 11.42
C ALA A 83 -11.39 -8.84 12.37
N CYS A 84 -11.39 -7.60 11.87
CA CYS A 84 -11.21 -6.41 12.70
C CYS A 84 -12.26 -6.34 13.83
N ASP A 85 -13.53 -6.61 13.53
CA ASP A 85 -14.60 -6.65 14.53
C ASP A 85 -14.34 -7.71 15.60
N ARG A 86 -14.00 -8.94 15.19
CA ARG A 86 -13.70 -10.05 16.12
C ARG A 86 -12.50 -9.78 17.01
N GLN A 87 -11.48 -9.12 16.47
CA GLN A 87 -10.20 -8.90 17.15
C GLN A 87 -10.11 -7.51 17.80
N SER A 88 -11.16 -6.70 17.71
CA SER A 88 -11.16 -5.30 18.17
C SER A 88 -9.96 -4.51 17.62
N ALA A 89 -9.70 -4.68 16.32
CA ALA A 89 -8.67 -3.95 15.60
C ALA A 89 -9.30 -2.82 14.79
N LEU A 90 -8.62 -1.67 14.68
CA LEU A 90 -9.07 -0.52 13.86
C LEU A 90 -10.48 -0.04 14.22
N THR A 91 -10.87 -0.14 15.49
CA THR A 91 -12.23 0.16 15.98
C THR A 91 -12.63 1.63 15.82
N ASP A 92 -11.66 2.52 15.82
CA ASP A 92 -11.86 3.97 15.68
C ASP A 92 -11.76 4.44 14.21
N ALA A 93 -11.48 3.52 13.28
CA ALA A 93 -11.21 3.88 11.89
C ALA A 93 -12.47 3.87 11.03
N GLU A 94 -12.63 4.91 10.20
CA GLU A 94 -13.60 4.92 9.11
C GLU A 94 -13.06 4.12 7.90
N PHE A 95 -13.84 3.14 7.43
CA PHE A 95 -13.50 2.34 6.26
C PHE A 95 -14.03 2.99 4.98
N ILE A 96 -13.12 3.54 4.16
CA ILE A 96 -13.46 4.29 2.94
C ILE A 96 -13.12 3.48 1.67
N PRO A 97 -14.12 3.09 0.85
CA PRO A 97 -13.87 2.33 -0.37
C PRO A 97 -13.27 3.20 -1.48
N VAL A 98 -12.20 2.74 -2.11
CA VAL A 98 -11.54 3.40 -3.24
C VAL A 98 -11.78 2.63 -4.53
N GLY A 99 -12.33 3.29 -5.56
CA GLY A 99 -12.49 2.68 -6.88
C GLY A 99 -11.14 2.48 -7.58
N GLN A 100 -11.00 1.38 -8.31
CA GLN A 100 -9.77 1.03 -9.06
C GLN A 100 -9.74 1.61 -10.50
N GLY A 101 -10.71 2.47 -10.82
CA GLY A 101 -10.83 3.17 -12.10
C GLY A 101 -10.03 4.47 -12.14
N PHE A 102 -9.91 5.06 -13.33
CA PHE A 102 -9.19 6.33 -13.54
C PHE A 102 -9.73 7.49 -12.71
N LYS A 103 -11.05 7.53 -12.47
CA LYS A 103 -11.68 8.60 -11.68
C LYS A 103 -11.07 8.74 -10.28
N ASP A 104 -10.91 7.62 -9.57
CA ASP A 104 -10.44 7.65 -8.18
C ASP A 104 -8.92 7.43 -8.10
N MET A 105 -8.37 6.52 -8.92
CA MET A 105 -6.92 6.26 -8.89
C MET A 105 -6.10 7.32 -9.62
N GLY A 106 -6.67 8.03 -10.59
CA GLY A 106 -6.01 9.10 -11.33
C GLY A 106 -5.51 10.20 -10.39
N VAL A 107 -6.47 10.86 -9.74
CA VAL A 107 -6.21 11.93 -8.77
C VAL A 107 -5.30 11.49 -7.62
N ARG A 108 -5.38 10.22 -7.21
CA ARG A 108 -4.53 9.67 -6.14
C ARG A 108 -3.08 9.45 -6.60
N CYS A 109 -2.87 8.99 -7.83
CA CYS A 109 -1.53 8.83 -8.38
C CYS A 109 -0.87 10.18 -8.60
N ASP A 110 -1.61 11.16 -9.14
CA ASP A 110 -1.11 12.52 -9.36
C ASP A 110 -0.77 13.20 -8.02
N CYS A 111 -1.65 13.07 -7.01
CA CYS A 111 -1.39 13.54 -5.65
C CYS A 111 -0.11 12.95 -5.06
N LEU A 112 0.07 11.62 -5.14
CA LEU A 112 1.28 10.97 -4.63
C LEU A 112 2.53 11.52 -5.30
N LEU A 113 2.53 11.63 -6.63
CA LEU A 113 3.73 12.02 -7.38
C LEU A 113 4.13 13.46 -7.16
N ASN A 114 3.18 14.39 -7.21
CA ASN A 114 3.47 15.80 -6.98
C ASN A 114 4.09 15.99 -5.59
N ASN A 115 3.57 15.29 -4.58
CA ASN A 115 4.11 15.35 -3.23
C ASN A 115 5.44 14.60 -3.05
N MET A 116 5.72 13.56 -3.84
CA MET A 116 7.05 12.95 -3.88
C MET A 116 8.09 13.91 -4.50
N LEU A 117 7.74 14.61 -5.59
CA LEU A 117 8.60 15.61 -6.22
C LEU A 117 8.91 16.78 -5.28
N GLU A 118 7.92 17.22 -4.51
CA GLU A 118 8.07 18.27 -3.50
C GLU A 118 8.77 17.79 -2.22
N SER A 119 9.23 16.53 -2.16
CA SER A 119 9.84 15.93 -0.97
C SER A 119 8.95 15.97 0.28
N LYS A 120 7.62 15.98 0.09
CA LYS A 120 6.60 15.97 1.15
C LYS A 120 6.27 14.58 1.68
N ILE A 121 6.88 13.53 1.14
CA ILE A 121 6.63 12.14 1.53
C ILE A 121 7.94 11.45 1.91
N LYS A 122 7.97 10.85 3.11
CA LYS A 122 9.07 10.03 3.61
C LYS A 122 8.61 8.58 3.78
N HIS A 123 9.02 7.71 2.87
CA HIS A 123 8.67 6.28 2.89
C HIS A 123 9.81 5.36 3.34
N GLY A 124 10.89 5.94 3.87
CA GLY A 124 11.98 5.22 4.55
C GLY A 124 12.78 4.24 3.68
N GLY A 125 12.70 4.34 2.34
CA GLY A 125 13.40 3.42 1.45
C GLY A 125 12.95 1.95 1.58
N HIS A 126 11.70 1.72 1.99
CA HIS A 126 11.19 0.36 2.23
C HIS A 126 11.33 -0.53 0.98
N PRO A 127 12.01 -1.69 1.03
CA PRO A 127 12.39 -2.44 -0.17
C PRO A 127 11.18 -2.96 -0.96
N LEU A 128 10.06 -3.27 -0.30
CA LEU A 128 8.82 -3.69 -0.98
C LEU A 128 8.16 -2.54 -1.75
N LEU A 129 8.31 -1.29 -1.30
CA LEU A 129 7.83 -0.12 -2.05
C LEU A 129 8.72 0.11 -3.26
N THR A 130 10.04 0.05 -3.10
CA THR A 130 11.00 0.15 -4.22
C THR A 130 10.75 -0.95 -5.26
N MET A 131 10.58 -2.20 -4.82
CA MET A 131 10.23 -3.30 -5.72
C MET A 131 8.90 -3.03 -6.43
N ALA A 132 7.86 -2.63 -5.69
CA ALA A 132 6.55 -2.36 -6.26
C ALA A 132 6.59 -1.22 -7.29
N ALA A 133 7.35 -0.15 -7.02
CA ALA A 133 7.58 0.94 -7.97
C ALA A 133 8.29 0.46 -9.23
N SER A 134 9.35 -0.34 -9.10
CA SER A 134 10.07 -0.92 -10.25
C SER A 134 9.22 -1.88 -11.10
N ASN A 135 8.11 -2.38 -10.55
CA ASN A 135 7.19 -3.29 -11.23
C ASN A 135 5.95 -2.59 -11.81
N ALA A 136 5.68 -1.37 -11.38
CA ALA A 136 4.43 -0.70 -11.67
C ALA A 136 4.38 -0.24 -13.13
N ILE A 137 3.25 -0.54 -13.79
CA ILE A 137 2.97 -0.02 -15.12
C ILE A 137 1.87 1.01 -15.00
N ALA A 138 2.20 2.25 -15.36
CA ALA A 138 1.24 3.32 -15.48
C ALA A 138 0.51 3.24 -16.83
N VAL A 139 -0.80 3.44 -16.81
CA VAL A 139 -1.64 3.56 -18.00
C VAL A 139 -2.37 4.90 -17.96
N ARG A 140 -2.57 5.49 -19.13
CA ARG A 140 -3.25 6.78 -19.30
C ARG A 140 -4.58 6.57 -20.04
N ASP A 141 -5.62 7.28 -19.62
CA ASP A 141 -6.88 7.34 -20.36
C ASP A 141 -6.86 8.48 -21.41
N PRO A 142 -7.85 8.56 -22.32
CA PRO A 142 -7.90 9.64 -23.31
C PRO A 142 -8.04 11.05 -22.71
N ALA A 143 -8.53 11.17 -21.47
CA ALA A 143 -8.64 12.44 -20.76
C ALA A 143 -7.31 12.86 -20.10
N GLY A 144 -6.29 12.01 -20.15
CA GLY A 144 -4.97 12.28 -19.60
C GLY A 144 -4.76 11.78 -18.17
N SER A 145 -5.75 11.18 -17.52
CA SER A 145 -5.62 10.65 -16.15
C SER A 145 -4.73 9.41 -16.16
N VAL A 146 -3.84 9.29 -15.17
CA VAL A 146 -2.90 8.16 -15.08
C VAL A 146 -3.18 7.30 -13.87
N LYS A 147 -3.20 5.98 -14.04
CA LYS A 147 -3.30 5.03 -12.92
C LYS A 147 -2.32 3.89 -13.06
N LEU A 148 -2.06 3.20 -11.95
CA LEU A 148 -1.32 1.94 -11.95
C LEU A 148 -2.22 0.80 -12.46
N ASP A 149 -1.72 0.03 -13.42
CA ASP A 149 -2.43 -1.13 -13.98
C ASP A 149 -1.83 -2.43 -13.46
N LYS A 150 -2.53 -3.02 -12.49
CA LYS A 150 -2.17 -4.31 -11.89
C LYS A 150 -2.25 -5.47 -12.89
N SER A 151 -3.11 -5.39 -13.91
CA SER A 151 -3.26 -6.47 -14.90
C SER A 151 -2.09 -6.51 -15.89
N LYS A 152 -1.46 -5.37 -16.13
CA LYS A 152 -0.27 -5.26 -16.98
C LYS A 152 1.02 -5.46 -16.20
N SER A 153 1.00 -5.20 -14.89
CA SER A 153 2.13 -5.44 -14.01
C SER A 153 2.34 -6.95 -13.84
N THR A 154 3.47 -7.47 -14.33
CA THR A 154 3.79 -8.91 -14.26
C THR A 154 4.20 -9.36 -12.85
N ARG A 155 4.50 -8.40 -11.97
CA ARG A 155 4.99 -8.62 -10.61
C ARG A 155 4.18 -7.80 -9.59
N ARG A 156 4.48 -7.99 -8.30
CA ARG A 156 3.73 -7.39 -7.19
C ARG A 156 3.85 -5.87 -7.16
N ILE A 157 2.72 -5.19 -7.04
CA ILE A 157 2.61 -3.73 -6.91
C ILE A 157 1.74 -3.30 -5.72
N ASP A 158 1.17 -4.26 -4.98
CA ASP A 158 0.22 -4.01 -3.90
C ASP A 158 0.72 -3.02 -2.84
N PRO A 159 2.00 -3.06 -2.39
CA PRO A 159 2.51 -2.07 -1.44
C PRO A 159 2.41 -0.63 -1.97
N LEU A 160 2.65 -0.44 -3.26
CA LEU A 160 2.60 0.87 -3.89
C LEU A 160 1.17 1.37 -4.08
N VAL A 161 0.25 0.47 -4.45
CA VAL A 161 -1.18 0.79 -4.52
C VAL A 161 -1.71 1.17 -3.14
N GLY A 162 -1.33 0.45 -2.09
CA GLY A 162 -1.66 0.78 -0.71
C GLY A 162 -1.13 2.16 -0.30
N MET A 163 0.11 2.49 -0.68
CA MET A 163 0.68 3.82 -0.46
C MET A 163 -0.12 4.92 -1.18
N VAL A 164 -0.45 4.75 -2.46
CA VAL A 164 -1.30 5.69 -3.23
C VAL A 164 -2.64 5.93 -2.53
N GLN A 165 -3.23 4.89 -1.96
CA GLN A 165 -4.51 4.99 -1.24
C GLN A 165 -4.37 5.71 0.11
N ALA A 166 -3.33 5.38 0.87
CA ALA A 166 -3.12 5.86 2.24
C ALA A 166 -2.66 7.32 2.33
N VAL A 167 -1.86 7.81 1.38
CA VAL A 167 -1.31 9.17 1.42
C VAL A 167 -2.30 10.25 1.00
N TYR A 168 -3.23 9.91 0.10
CA TYR A 168 -4.17 10.86 -0.49
C TYR A 168 -5.00 11.67 0.52
N PRO A 169 -5.65 11.08 1.55
CA PRO A 169 -6.43 11.86 2.52
C PRO A 169 -5.59 12.82 3.36
N LEU A 170 -4.26 12.65 3.42
CA LEU A 170 -3.36 13.46 4.24
C LEU A 170 -2.75 14.65 3.48
N LEU A 171 -2.83 14.64 2.16
CA LEU A 171 -2.13 15.59 1.29
C LEU A 171 -3.09 16.51 0.52
N ASP A 172 -4.38 16.48 0.86
CA ASP A 172 -5.44 17.33 0.32
C ASP A 172 -5.31 17.60 -1.18
N GLY A 173 -5.55 16.57 -2.02
CA GLY A 173 -6.15 16.63 -3.37
C GLY A 173 -5.74 17.70 -4.41
N GLU A 174 -4.77 18.57 -4.17
CA GLU A 174 -4.32 19.63 -5.07
C GLU A 174 -3.15 19.10 -5.89
N GLY A 175 -3.47 18.40 -6.97
CA GLY A 175 -2.49 17.88 -7.90
C GLY A 175 -2.94 18.08 -9.34
N ASP A 176 -2.82 19.30 -9.86
CA ASP A 176 -3.06 19.64 -11.28
C ASP A 176 -1.83 19.32 -12.17
N GLY A 177 -0.89 18.50 -11.68
CA GLY A 177 0.35 18.15 -12.35
C GLY A 177 0.21 16.98 -13.31
N GLN A 178 0.69 17.14 -14.55
CA GLN A 178 0.79 16.03 -15.50
C GLN A 178 1.89 15.05 -15.04
N MET A 179 1.51 13.81 -14.77
CA MET A 179 2.42 12.73 -14.39
C MET A 179 3.45 12.37 -15.49
N GLU A 180 4.74 12.41 -15.15
CA GLU A 180 5.83 11.78 -15.91
C GLU A 180 6.24 10.43 -15.28
N ILE A 181 6.27 9.38 -16.10
CA ILE A 181 6.48 7.99 -15.66
C ILE A 181 7.93 7.74 -15.21
N GLU A 182 8.90 8.48 -15.74
CA GLU A 182 10.33 8.32 -15.42
C GLU A 182 10.66 8.64 -13.95
N LEU A 183 9.81 9.41 -13.28
CA LEU A 183 9.96 9.81 -11.87
C LEU A 183 9.76 8.68 -10.86
N TRP A 184 9.20 7.54 -11.27
CA TRP A 184 8.99 6.37 -10.40
C TRP A 184 10.25 5.54 -10.20
N ILE A 185 11.28 5.77 -11.02
CA ILE A 185 12.52 5.01 -11.02
C ILE A 185 13.65 5.95 -10.62
N GLY A 186 13.83 6.10 -9.31
CA GLY A 186 15.06 6.61 -8.69
C GLY A 186 15.92 5.46 -8.20
#